data_AF-A0A349N983-F1
#
_entry.id   AF-A0A349N983-F1
#
_cell.length_a   1.000
_cell.length_b   1.000
_cell.length_c   1.000
_cell.angle_alpha   90.00
_cell.angle_beta   90.00
_cell.angle_gamma   90.00
#
_symmetry.space_group_name_H-M   'P 1'
#
loop_
_entity.id
_entity.type
_entity.pdbx_description
1 polymer ?
#
loop_
_entity_poly.entity_id
_entity_poly.type
_entity_poly.pdbx_seq_one_letter_code
_entity_poly.pdbx_strand_id
1 'polypeptide(L)'
;DWEGARVIYQQLNDMEPNLQEAKDGLLRTGKVIRSILRYEKYLEIAAIEAKRIQYQLARQSWDQAMRSKPDYLELTDEAKRLQQHLITQSRPVQVLFVSDMATWVSVQGPTAKKPTKLKESTMNLLPGDYRVIGRKKGYEDIQYRLQVRGGVAQSPITVICDEKL
;
A
#
# COMPACT_ATOMS: atom_id res chain seq x y z
N ASP A 1 -23.09 19.21 -11.11
CA ASP A 1 -23.66 17.93 -10.65
C ASP A 1 -23.88 17.02 -11.88
N TRP A 2 -23.18 15.89 -11.96
CA TRP A 2 -23.25 14.97 -13.10
C TRP A 2 -24.46 14.04 -13.05
N GLU A 3 -24.98 13.75 -11.86
CA GLU A 3 -26.18 12.94 -11.69
C GLU A 3 -27.40 13.73 -12.14
N GLY A 4 -27.53 14.98 -11.70
CA GLY A 4 -28.55 15.90 -12.20
C GLY A 4 -28.51 16.09 -13.72
N ALA A 5 -27.32 16.28 -14.29
CA ALA A 5 -27.16 16.37 -15.74
C ALA A 5 -27.61 15.08 -16.47
N ARG A 6 -27.33 13.90 -15.89
CA ARG A 6 -27.79 12.62 -16.44
C ARG A 6 -29.31 12.50 -16.42
N VAL A 7 -29.96 12.96 -15.35
CA VAL A 7 -31.43 12.98 -15.25
C VAL A 7 -32.03 13.86 -16.34
N ILE A 8 -31.47 15.05 -16.58
CA ILE A 8 -31.94 15.95 -17.64
C ILE A 8 -31.80 15.31 -19.03
N TYR A 9 -30.64 14.72 -19.33
CA TYR A 9 -30.45 14.03 -20.62
C TYR A 9 -31.35 12.80 -20.76
N GLN A 10 -31.70 12.12 -19.66
CA GLN A 10 -32.67 11.03 -19.68
C GLN A 10 -34.06 11.54 -20.05
N GLN A 11 -34.53 12.60 -19.40
CA GLN A 11 -35.83 13.23 -19.71
C GLN A 11 -35.90 13.68 -21.17
N LEU A 12 -34.83 14.31 -21.67
CA LEU A 12 -34.75 14.75 -23.07
C LEU A 12 -34.80 13.56 -24.04
N ASN A 13 -34.10 12.46 -23.73
CA ASN A 13 -34.15 11.24 -24.54
C ASN A 13 -35.52 10.55 -24.50
N ASP A 14 -36.24 10.64 -23.38
CA ASP A 14 -37.59 10.07 -23.25
C ASP A 14 -38.61 10.87 -24.08
N MET A 15 -38.42 12.20 -24.20
CA MET A 15 -39.24 13.08 -25.03
C MET A 15 -38.88 12.97 -26.52
N GLU A 16 -37.58 12.94 -26.85
CA GLU A 16 -37.06 12.88 -28.22
C GLU A 16 -36.04 11.74 -28.38
N PRO A 17 -36.49 10.48 -28.58
CA PRO A 17 -35.61 9.30 -28.60
C PRO A 17 -34.57 9.26 -29.73
N ASN A 18 -34.70 10.15 -30.72
CA ASN A 18 -33.79 10.24 -31.87
C ASN A 18 -32.82 11.43 -31.79
N LEU A 19 -32.95 12.28 -30.76
CA LEU A 19 -32.05 13.41 -30.58
C LEU A 19 -30.66 12.92 -30.16
N GLN A 20 -29.66 13.13 -31.03
CA GLN A 20 -28.29 12.66 -30.80
C GLN A 20 -27.65 13.31 -29.57
N GLU A 21 -27.94 14.59 -29.32
CA GLU A 21 -27.39 15.31 -28.17
C GLU A 21 -27.81 14.67 -26.83
N ALA A 22 -29.03 14.15 -26.72
CA ALA A 22 -29.50 13.46 -25.53
C ALA A 22 -28.73 12.15 -25.31
N LYS A 23 -28.50 11.38 -26.38
CA LYS A 23 -27.73 10.11 -26.33
C LYS A 23 -26.27 10.35 -25.96
N ASP A 24 -25.64 11.34 -26.59
CA ASP A 24 -24.25 11.72 -26.31
C ASP A 24 -24.09 12.25 -24.88
N GLY A 25 -25.06 13.04 -24.42
CA GLY A 25 -25.16 13.52 -23.05
C GLY A 25 -25.21 12.37 -22.04
N LEU A 26 -26.13 11.42 -22.23
CA LEU A 26 -26.25 10.21 -21.39
C LEU A 26 -24.97 9.39 -21.37
N LEU A 27 -24.31 9.21 -22.52
CA LEU A 27 -23.06 8.48 -22.62
C LEU A 27 -21.95 9.19 -21.84
N ARG A 28 -21.85 10.52 -21.99
CA ARG A 28 -20.83 11.34 -21.32
C ARG A 28 -21.03 11.35 -19.81
N THR A 29 -22.23 11.69 -19.32
CA THR A 29 -22.51 11.73 -17.89
C THR A 29 -22.35 10.35 -17.26
N GLY A 30 -22.81 9.29 -17.93
CA GLY A 30 -22.64 7.91 -17.48
C GLY A 30 -21.17 7.48 -17.35
N LYS A 31 -20.31 7.86 -18.31
CA LYS A 31 -18.86 7.61 -18.23
C LYS A 31 -18.24 8.33 -17.03
N VAL A 32 -18.56 9.62 -16.85
CA VAL A 32 -18.01 10.43 -15.77
C VAL A 32 -18.44 9.92 -14.39
N ILE A 33 -19.73 9.62 -14.20
CA ILE A 33 -20.25 9.06 -12.94
C ILE A 33 -19.51 7.75 -12.59
N ARG A 34 -19.33 6.84 -13.55
CA ARG A 34 -18.60 5.58 -13.31
C ARG A 34 -17.13 5.81 -12.92
N SER A 35 -16.48 6.80 -13.53
CA SER A 35 -15.10 7.18 -13.19
C SER A 35 -15.01 7.71 -11.77
N ILE A 36 -15.93 8.60 -11.36
CA ILE A 36 -16.01 9.14 -9.99
C ILE A 36 -16.23 8.01 -8.98
N LEU A 37 -17.23 7.15 -9.18
CA LEU A 37 -17.52 6.03 -8.28
C LEU A 37 -16.32 5.08 -8.13
N ARG A 38 -15.60 4.83 -9.22
CA ARG A 38 -14.39 3.98 -9.19
C ARG A 38 -13.25 4.67 -8.43
N TYR A 39 -13.04 5.96 -8.65
CA TYR A 39 -12.07 6.77 -7.92
C TYR A 39 -12.34 6.73 -6.41
N GLU A 40 -13.58 7.01 -5.99
CA GLU A 40 -13.98 7.02 -4.58
C GLU A 40 -13.81 5.65 -3.93
N LYS A 41 -14.28 4.59 -4.59
CA LYS A 41 -14.12 3.21 -4.10
C LYS A 41 -12.67 2.84 -3.86
N TYR A 42 -11.78 3.14 -4.81
CA TYR A 42 -10.37 2.80 -4.64
C TYR A 42 -9.65 3.69 -3.62
N LEU A 43 -10.06 4.95 -3.46
CA LEU A 43 -9.57 5.78 -2.36
C LEU A 43 -9.94 5.20 -0.99
N GLU A 44 -11.17 4.73 -0.84
CA GLU A 44 -11.63 4.08 0.40
C GLU A 44 -10.82 2.81 0.68
N ILE A 45 -10.66 1.94 -0.32
CA ILE A 45 -9.85 0.72 -0.19
C ILE A 45 -8.42 1.06 0.21
N ALA A 46 -7.79 2.04 -0.45
CA ALA A 46 -6.44 2.47 -0.13
C ALA A 46 -6.31 2.97 1.32
N ALA A 47 -7.31 3.72 1.81
CA ALA A 47 -7.34 4.19 3.19
C ALA A 47 -7.49 3.03 4.20
N ILE A 48 -8.33 2.03 3.90
CA ILE A 48 -8.51 0.84 4.74
C ILE A 48 -7.22 0.01 4.81
N GLU A 49 -6.58 -0.23 3.66
CA GLU A 49 -5.32 -0.97 3.58
C GLU A 49 -4.18 -0.26 4.32
N ALA A 50 -4.11 1.08 4.20
CA ALA A 50 -3.14 1.89 4.94
C ALA A 50 -3.33 1.78 6.46
N LYS A 51 -4.58 1.82 6.94
CA LYS A 51 -4.91 1.61 8.37
C LYS A 51 -4.50 0.23 8.87
N ARG A 52 -4.49 -0.77 7.99
CA ARG A 52 -4.04 -2.15 8.27
C ARG A 52 -2.53 -2.34 8.07
N ILE A 53 -1.76 -1.28 7.84
CA ILE A 53 -0.30 -1.33 7.62
C ILE A 53 0.06 -2.11 6.33
N GLN A 54 -0.89 -2.26 5.41
CA GLN A 54 -0.70 -2.95 4.13
C GLN A 54 -0.29 -1.95 3.04
N TYR A 55 0.81 -1.22 3.28
CA TYR A 55 1.17 -0.04 2.48
C TYR A 55 1.46 -0.32 1.00
N GLN A 56 1.84 -1.54 0.64
CA GLN A 56 2.01 -1.93 -0.76
C GLN A 56 0.67 -2.05 -1.48
N LEU A 57 -0.31 -2.71 -0.85
CA LEU A 57 -1.66 -2.82 -1.38
C LEU A 57 -2.32 -1.45 -1.45
N ALA A 58 -2.19 -0.66 -0.37
CA ALA A 58 -2.72 0.70 -0.32
C ALA A 58 -2.17 1.59 -1.45
N ARG A 59 -0.88 1.46 -1.78
CA ARG A 59 -0.26 2.19 -2.90
C ARG A 59 -0.85 1.76 -4.25
N GLN A 60 -1.07 0.46 -4.45
CA GLN A 60 -1.70 -0.07 -5.66
C GLN A 60 -3.15 0.43 -5.81
N SER A 61 -3.94 0.35 -4.74
CA SER A 61 -5.31 0.87 -4.70
C SER A 61 -5.35 2.37 -4.97
N TRP A 62 -4.43 3.14 -4.39
CA TRP A 62 -4.29 4.57 -4.71
C TRP A 62 -4.03 4.82 -6.20
N ASP A 63 -3.13 4.06 -6.82
CA ASP A 63 -2.84 4.22 -8.25
C ASP A 63 -4.07 3.91 -9.12
N GLN A 64 -4.90 2.93 -8.73
CA GLN A 64 -6.17 2.64 -9.41
C GLN A 64 -7.19 3.77 -9.23
N ALA A 65 -7.22 4.40 -8.05
CA ALA A 65 -8.03 5.59 -7.82
C ALA A 65 -7.60 6.70 -8.77
N MET A 66 -6.31 7.04 -8.81
CA MET A 66 -5.79 8.13 -9.65
C MET A 66 -6.03 7.89 -11.14
N ARG A 67 -5.92 6.65 -11.62
CA ARG A 67 -6.25 6.29 -13.02
C ARG A 67 -7.72 6.51 -13.38
N SER A 68 -8.60 6.49 -12.38
CA SER A 68 -10.05 6.64 -12.57
C SER A 68 -10.54 8.06 -12.29
N LYS A 69 -9.68 8.89 -11.71
CA LYS A 69 -9.99 10.26 -11.29
C LYS A 69 -10.18 11.15 -12.53
N PRO A 70 -11.32 11.85 -12.67
CA PRO A 70 -11.46 12.86 -13.71
C PRO A 70 -10.49 14.03 -13.48
N ASP A 71 -9.88 14.55 -14.56
CA ASP A 71 -8.83 15.59 -14.48
C ASP A 71 -9.28 16.88 -13.78
N TYR A 72 -10.55 17.28 -13.95
CA TYR A 72 -11.11 18.48 -13.33
C TYR A 72 -11.38 18.33 -11.83
N LEU A 73 -11.43 17.10 -11.31
CA LEU A 73 -11.71 16.85 -9.92
C LEU A 73 -10.43 17.16 -9.15
N GLU A 74 -10.48 17.98 -8.11
CA GLU A 74 -9.34 18.22 -7.23
C GLU A 74 -9.17 17.08 -6.22
N LEU A 75 -7.98 16.92 -5.64
CA LEU A 75 -7.80 16.04 -4.48
C LEU A 75 -8.31 16.74 -3.22
N THR A 76 -9.08 16.03 -2.40
CA THR A 76 -9.44 16.50 -1.05
C THR A 76 -8.20 16.51 -0.15
N ASP A 77 -8.28 17.22 0.96
CA ASP A 77 -7.18 17.27 1.92
C ASP A 77 -6.89 15.91 2.56
N GLU A 78 -7.93 15.08 2.78
CA GLU A 78 -7.78 13.70 3.24
C GLU A 78 -7.02 12.85 2.21
N ALA A 79 -7.36 13.00 0.92
CA ALA A 79 -6.67 12.29 -0.15
C ALA A 79 -5.21 12.74 -0.25
N LYS A 80 -4.92 14.04 -0.13
CA LYS A 80 -3.53 14.55 -0.09
C LYS A 80 -2.75 14.01 1.10
N ARG A 81 -3.35 13.95 2.30
CA ARG A 81 -2.73 13.36 3.49
C ARG A 81 -2.45 11.88 3.31
N LEU A 82 -3.40 11.14 2.75
CA LEU A 82 -3.22 9.72 2.42
C LEU A 82 -2.07 9.54 1.42
N GLN A 83 -2.01 10.36 0.37
CA GLN A 83 -0.93 10.33 -0.61
C GLN A 83 0.45 10.49 0.06
N GLN A 84 0.62 11.52 0.88
CA GLN A 84 1.89 11.78 1.56
C GLN A 84 2.27 10.66 2.53
N HIS A 85 1.28 10.12 3.24
CA HIS A 85 1.47 8.97 4.11
C HIS A 85 1.98 7.75 3.31
N LEU A 86 1.34 7.43 2.18
CA LEU A 86 1.74 6.32 1.32
C LEU A 86 3.12 6.53 0.67
N ILE A 87 3.44 7.74 0.21
CA ILE A 87 4.78 8.05 -0.33
C ILE A 87 5.88 7.70 0.68
N THR A 88 5.64 7.97 1.96
CA THR A 88 6.61 7.69 3.02
C THR A 88 6.62 6.21 3.38
N GLN A 89 5.45 5.61 3.58
CA GLN A 89 5.31 4.23 4.07
C GLN A 89 5.48 3.13 3.00
N SER A 90 5.56 3.49 1.72
CA SER A 90 5.82 2.53 0.65
C SER A 90 7.29 2.46 0.21
N ARG A 91 8.18 3.24 0.83
CA ARG A 91 9.63 3.26 0.51
C ARG A 91 10.41 2.24 1.37
N PRO A 92 11.32 1.45 0.77
CA PRO A 92 12.20 0.56 1.53
C PRO A 92 13.04 1.30 2.57
N VAL A 93 13.24 0.66 3.73
CA VAL A 93 14.10 1.11 4.82
C VAL A 93 15.30 0.17 4.90
N GLN A 94 16.50 0.75 4.97
CA GLN A 94 17.72 -0.01 5.20
C GLN A 94 17.82 -0.41 6.67
N VAL A 95 17.99 -1.71 6.93
CA VAL A 95 18.17 -2.27 8.26
C VAL A 95 19.45 -3.08 8.29
N LEU A 96 20.37 -2.74 9.20
CA LEU A 96 21.60 -3.48 9.41
C LEU A 96 21.34 -4.68 10.33
N PHE A 97 21.68 -5.88 9.87
CA PHE A 97 21.68 -7.09 10.69
C PHE A 97 23.11 -7.49 11.02
N VAL A 98 23.34 -7.87 12.28
CA VAL A 98 24.65 -8.31 12.79
C VAL A 98 24.49 -9.69 13.43
N SER A 99 25.44 -10.61 13.17
CA SER A 99 25.42 -11.97 13.70
C SER A 99 26.84 -12.55 13.81
N ASP A 100 26.95 -13.79 14.27
CA ASP A 100 28.21 -14.48 14.63
C ASP A 100 28.74 -15.43 13.54
N MET A 101 28.18 -15.37 12.32
CA MET A 101 28.41 -16.35 11.23
C MET A 101 28.06 -17.82 11.54
N ALA A 102 27.65 -18.15 12.77
CA ALA A 102 27.23 -19.49 13.16
C ALA A 102 25.71 -19.62 13.22
N THR A 103 25.03 -18.54 13.60
CA THR A 103 23.58 -18.40 13.68
C THR A 103 22.99 -18.17 12.29
N TRP A 104 21.98 -18.97 11.94
CA TRP A 104 21.18 -18.77 10.74
C TRP A 104 20.12 -17.71 11.02
N VAL A 105 20.19 -16.60 10.29
CA VAL A 105 19.27 -15.47 10.43
C VAL A 105 18.21 -15.54 9.33
N SER A 106 16.94 -15.48 9.72
CA SER A 106 15.82 -15.35 8.79
C SER A 106 14.87 -14.23 9.19
N VAL A 107 14.28 -13.58 8.20
CA VAL A 107 13.34 -12.46 8.38
C VAL A 107 12.04 -12.83 7.67
N GLN A 108 10.96 -12.90 8.43
CA GLN A 108 9.62 -13.20 7.92
C GLN A 108 8.75 -11.95 8.03
N GLY A 109 7.96 -11.66 7.01
CA GLY A 109 7.12 -10.46 6.93
C GLY A 109 6.85 -10.06 5.48
N PRO A 110 6.49 -8.80 5.22
CA PRO A 110 6.20 -8.29 3.87
C PRO A 110 7.33 -8.55 2.85
N THR A 111 8.58 -8.54 3.31
CA THR A 111 9.76 -8.94 2.53
C THR A 111 10.46 -10.09 3.23
N ALA A 112 10.12 -11.33 2.86
CA ALA A 112 10.76 -12.50 3.42
C ALA A 112 12.22 -12.62 2.92
N LYS A 113 13.13 -12.96 3.82
CA LYS A 113 14.52 -13.32 3.50
C LYS A 113 14.77 -14.75 3.93
N LYS A 114 15.36 -15.53 3.01
CA LYS A 114 15.76 -16.91 3.29
C LYS A 114 16.78 -16.93 4.44
N PRO A 115 16.79 -18.00 5.25
CA PRO A 115 17.82 -18.18 6.27
C PRO A 115 19.22 -18.06 5.65
N THR A 116 20.06 -17.21 6.22
CA THR A 116 21.46 -17.07 5.83
C THR A 116 22.33 -16.84 7.05
N LYS A 117 23.58 -17.28 6.97
CA LYS A 117 24.63 -16.86 7.91
C LYS A 117 25.18 -15.53 7.45
N LEU A 118 25.48 -14.65 8.39
CA LEU A 118 26.04 -13.32 8.12
C LEU A 118 26.94 -12.91 9.28
N LYS A 119 27.90 -12.02 8.99
CA LYS A 119 28.59 -11.24 10.03
C LYS A 119 27.87 -9.90 10.17
N GLU A 120 27.74 -9.21 9.05
CA GLU A 120 26.97 -7.98 8.90
C GLU A 120 26.26 -8.02 7.54
N SER A 121 25.01 -7.56 7.49
CA SER A 121 24.27 -7.48 6.23
C SER A 121 23.20 -6.38 6.30
N THR A 122 23.25 -5.44 5.37
CA THR A 122 22.18 -4.43 5.20
C THR A 122 21.09 -4.99 4.30
N MET A 123 19.85 -4.97 4.81
CA MET A 123 18.67 -5.43 4.09
C MET A 123 17.70 -4.28 3.86
N ASN A 124 17.23 -4.13 2.62
CA ASN A 124 16.12 -3.24 2.29
C ASN A 124 14.80 -3.94 2.64
N LEU A 125 14.13 -3.47 3.70
CA LEU A 125 12.85 -3.98 4.15
C LEU A 125 11.75 -2.96 3.85
N LEU A 126 10.64 -3.42 3.30
CA LEU A 126 9.46 -2.58 3.18
C LEU A 126 8.87 -2.30 4.57
N PRO A 127 8.27 -1.12 4.82
CA PRO A 127 7.59 -0.85 6.07
C PRO A 127 6.50 -1.90 6.37
N GLY A 128 6.44 -2.30 7.63
CA GLY A 128 5.57 -3.35 8.12
C GLY A 128 6.15 -4.05 9.34
N ASP A 129 5.47 -5.10 9.76
CA ASP A 129 5.84 -5.87 10.94
C ASP A 129 6.53 -7.18 10.52
N TYR A 130 7.65 -7.47 11.16
CA TYR A 130 8.52 -8.58 10.85
C TYR A 130 8.75 -9.45 12.09
N ARG A 131 9.06 -10.72 11.81
CA ARG A 131 9.59 -11.67 12.76
C ARG A 131 11.00 -12.04 12.35
N VAL A 132 11.96 -11.73 13.21
CA VAL A 132 13.36 -12.10 13.02
C VAL A 132 13.61 -13.36 13.84
N ILE A 133 14.22 -14.36 13.21
CA ILE A 133 14.47 -15.67 13.82
C ILE A 133 15.94 -16.02 13.62
N GLY A 134 16.62 -16.33 14.72
CA GLY A 134 17.96 -16.91 14.76
C GLY A 134 17.87 -18.40 15.10
N ARG A 135 18.64 -19.23 14.38
CA ARG A 135 18.74 -20.67 14.65
C ARG A 135 20.18 -21.15 14.65
N LYS A 136 20.57 -21.95 15.64
CA LYS A 136 21.92 -22.52 15.74
C LYS A 136 21.83 -23.92 16.38
N LYS A 137 22.45 -24.92 15.74
CA LYS A 137 22.38 -26.31 16.21
C LYS A 137 22.97 -26.42 17.63
N GLY A 138 22.21 -26.96 18.57
CA GLY A 138 22.61 -27.13 19.98
C GLY A 138 22.43 -25.89 20.86
N TYR A 139 21.69 -24.89 20.37
CA TYR A 139 21.36 -23.66 21.08
C TYR A 139 19.86 -23.39 20.97
N GLU A 140 19.33 -22.59 21.90
CA GLU A 140 17.95 -22.11 21.83
C GLU A 140 17.75 -21.17 20.63
N ASP A 141 16.61 -21.30 19.96
CA ASP A 141 16.20 -20.40 18.90
C ASP A 141 15.82 -19.03 19.49
N ILE A 142 16.32 -17.94 18.91
CA ILE A 142 15.88 -16.59 19.30
C ILE A 142 14.82 -16.08 18.31
N GLN A 143 13.81 -15.40 18.84
CA GLN A 143 12.75 -14.82 18.04
C GLN A 143 12.28 -13.49 18.63
N TYR A 144 12.24 -12.43 17.80
CA TYR A 144 11.66 -11.16 18.21
C TYR A 144 10.92 -10.47 17.07
N ARG A 145 10.03 -9.54 17.45
CA ARG A 145 9.28 -8.68 16.54
C ARG A 145 10.10 -7.45 16.18
N LEU A 146 10.14 -7.12 14.90
CA LEU A 146 10.75 -5.91 14.37
C LEU A 146 9.69 -5.11 13.63
N GLN A 147 9.51 -3.84 14.02
CA GLN A 147 8.59 -2.93 13.34
C GLN A 147 9.40 -1.96 12.47
N VAL A 148 9.24 -2.08 11.16
CA VAL A 148 9.86 -1.17 10.20
C VAL A 148 8.81 -0.13 9.80
N ARG A 149 9.16 1.15 9.89
CA ARG A 149 8.30 2.27 9.50
C ARG A 149 9.04 3.16 8.51
N GLY A 150 8.34 3.62 7.48
CA GLY A 150 8.93 4.44 6.43
C GLY A 150 9.52 5.74 6.99
N GLY A 151 10.70 6.12 6.51
CA GLY A 151 11.40 7.34 6.93
C GLY A 151 12.04 7.28 8.33
N VAL A 152 11.88 6.17 9.06
CA VAL A 152 12.47 5.98 10.39
C VAL A 152 13.69 5.07 10.27
N ALA A 153 14.87 5.61 10.58
CA ALA A 153 16.10 4.82 10.64
C ALA A 153 15.96 3.73 11.71
N GLN A 154 16.44 2.53 11.39
CA GLN A 154 16.44 1.41 12.32
C GLN A 154 17.82 1.27 12.95
N SER A 155 17.85 1.02 14.25
CA SER A 155 19.09 0.62 14.92
C SER A 155 19.55 -0.74 14.40
N PRO A 156 20.86 -1.03 14.45
CA PRO A 156 21.37 -2.35 14.10
C PRO A 156 20.67 -3.46 14.89
N ILE A 157 20.38 -4.55 14.19
CA ILE A 157 19.60 -5.67 14.69
C ILE A 157 20.54 -6.87 14.89
N THR A 158 20.85 -7.18 16.14
CA THR A 158 21.73 -8.29 16.49
C THR A 158 20.94 -9.59 16.61
N VAL A 159 21.35 -10.62 15.87
CA VAL A 159 20.73 -11.95 15.86
C VAL A 159 21.79 -13.00 16.17
N ILE A 160 21.92 -13.40 17.44
CA ILE A 160 22.89 -14.40 17.88
C ILE A 160 22.22 -15.38 18.85
N CYS A 161 22.37 -16.67 18.60
CA CYS A 161 21.97 -17.72 19.55
C CYS A 161 23.13 -18.02 20.50
N ASP A 162 23.00 -17.58 21.75
CA ASP A 162 24.04 -17.70 22.79
C ASP A 162 23.70 -18.71 23.90
N GLU A 163 22.42 -19.03 24.10
CA GLU A 163 21.97 -19.98 25.13
C GLU A 163 21.99 -21.42 24.60
N LYS A 164 22.69 -22.31 25.30
CA LYS A 164 22.80 -23.74 24.94
C LYS A 164 21.59 -24.53 25.45
N LEU A 165 21.17 -25.52 24.65
CA LEU A 165 20.15 -26.50 25.02
C LEU A 165 20.67 -27.53 26.04
#